data_AF-A0A6L4ZJ44-F1
#
_entry.id   AF-A0A6L4ZJ44-F1
#
_cell.length_a   1.000
_cell.length_b   1.000
_cell.length_c   1.000
_cell.angle_alpha   90.00
_cell.angle_beta   90.00
_cell.angle_gamma   90.00
#
_symmetry.space_group_name_H-M   'P 1'
#
loop_
_entity.id
_entity.type
_entity.pdbx_description
1 polymer ?
#
loop_
_entity_poly.entity_id
_entity_poly.type
_entity_poly.pdbx_seq_one_letter_code
_entity_poly.pdbx_strand_id
1 'polypeptide(L)'
;ATQARLQDPMFFFVRELINNQIAGLNQYQVKDMNFKYELRTDDLLISDQTLEAFKSFVLKREKDFQISQANINENLESIKLFLRRELATASYGLDIGQEVLLHQDPQVLKGLDEMENAKKLVSKSNSSVATK
;
A
#
# COMPACT_ATOMS: atom_id res chain seq x y z
N ALA A 1 -5.52 -17.13 -10.10
CA ALA A 1 -6.61 -16.14 -9.93
C ALA A 1 -6.25 -14.85 -10.65
N THR A 2 -7.24 -14.05 -11.08
CA THR A 2 -7.04 -12.77 -11.80
C THR A 2 -6.12 -11.79 -11.05
N GLN A 3 -6.17 -11.78 -9.70
CA GLN A 3 -5.30 -10.96 -8.86
C GLN A 3 -3.81 -11.25 -9.04
N ALA A 4 -3.41 -12.51 -9.21
CA ALA A 4 -2.00 -12.85 -9.48
C ALA A 4 -1.54 -12.30 -10.84
N ARG A 5 -2.42 -12.28 -11.84
CA ARG A 5 -2.11 -11.71 -13.18
C ARG A 5 -2.01 -10.19 -13.17
N LEU A 6 -2.61 -9.52 -12.18
CA LEU A 6 -2.50 -8.07 -12.01
C LEU A 6 -1.15 -7.65 -11.40
N GLN A 7 -0.39 -8.56 -10.78
CA GLN A 7 0.88 -8.21 -10.15
C GLN A 7 1.92 -7.73 -11.16
N ASP A 8 2.05 -8.41 -12.30
CA ASP A 8 2.99 -8.03 -13.35
C ASP A 8 2.75 -6.59 -13.86
N PRO A 9 1.54 -6.19 -14.31
CA PRO A 9 1.32 -4.82 -14.75
C PRO A 9 1.51 -3.80 -13.63
N MET A 10 1.19 -4.12 -12.37
CA MET A 10 1.42 -3.22 -11.23
C MET A 10 2.92 -3.00 -11.01
N PHE A 11 3.72 -4.05 -11.03
CA PHE A 11 5.18 -3.97 -10.91
C PHE A 11 5.78 -3.13 -12.05
N PHE A 12 5.42 -3.41 -13.30
CA PHE A 12 5.95 -2.64 -14.44
C PHE A 12 5.53 -1.19 -14.41
N PHE A 13 4.28 -0.90 -14.02
CA PHE A 13 3.81 0.47 -13.87
C PHE A 13 4.59 1.23 -12.79
N VAL A 14 4.76 0.64 -11.60
CA VAL A 14 5.54 1.27 -10.52
C VAL A 14 6.98 1.51 -10.95
N ARG A 15 7.59 0.58 -11.69
CA ARG A 15 8.94 0.75 -12.23
C ARG A 15 9.04 1.97 -13.16
N GLU A 16 8.04 2.22 -13.99
CA GLU A 16 8.01 3.42 -14.85
C GLU A 16 7.72 4.69 -14.04
N LEU A 17 6.83 4.57 -13.05
CA LEU A 17 6.43 5.65 -12.16
C LEU A 17 7.61 6.22 -11.36
N ILE A 18 8.38 5.36 -10.68
CA ILE A 18 9.54 5.79 -9.87
C ILE A 18 10.67 6.38 -10.71
N ASN A 19 10.74 6.01 -12.00
CA ASN A 19 11.71 6.52 -12.96
C ASN A 19 11.21 7.78 -13.69
N ASN A 20 10.09 8.38 -13.23
CA ASN A 20 9.51 9.59 -13.81
C ASN A 20 9.11 9.45 -15.29
N GLN A 21 8.68 8.25 -15.70
CA GLN A 21 8.25 7.95 -17.08
C GLN A 21 6.73 8.08 -17.26
N ILE A 22 5.98 8.29 -16.17
CA ILE A 22 4.54 8.57 -16.19
C ILE A 22 4.31 10.06 -15.95
N ALA A 23 3.78 10.75 -16.96
CA ALA A 23 3.57 12.19 -16.91
C ALA A 23 2.58 12.60 -15.81
N GLY A 24 2.88 13.70 -15.12
CA GLY A 24 2.00 14.28 -14.09
C GLY A 24 2.01 13.54 -12.75
N LEU A 25 2.91 12.56 -12.58
CA LEU A 25 3.06 11.77 -11.35
C LEU A 25 4.50 11.82 -10.80
N ASN A 26 5.23 12.91 -11.07
CA ASN A 26 6.63 13.11 -10.71
C ASN A 26 6.89 13.01 -9.19
N GLN A 27 5.87 13.19 -8.35
CA GLN A 27 5.96 13.08 -6.90
C GLN A 27 6.34 11.68 -6.40
N TYR A 28 6.15 10.65 -7.22
CA TYR A 28 6.54 9.27 -6.90
C TYR A 28 7.96 8.92 -7.35
N GLN A 29 8.71 9.88 -7.92
CA GLN A 29 10.08 9.65 -8.33
C GLN A 29 10.96 9.29 -7.12
N VAL A 30 11.67 8.17 -7.22
CA VAL A 30 12.63 7.74 -6.21
C VAL A 30 14.04 8.03 -6.72
N LYS A 31 14.79 8.87 -6.01
CA LYS A 31 16.20 9.18 -6.33
C LYS A 31 17.16 8.34 -5.52
N ASP A 32 16.89 8.22 -4.23
CA ASP A 32 17.65 7.42 -3.28
C ASP A 32 16.68 6.63 -2.40
N MET A 33 17.02 5.39 -2.07
CA MET A 33 16.22 4.57 -1.15
C MET A 33 16.49 4.97 0.31
N ASN A 34 15.43 5.04 1.12
CA ASN A 34 15.54 5.30 2.56
C ASN A 34 15.11 4.08 3.38
N PHE A 35 16.09 3.26 3.79
CA PHE A 35 15.84 2.06 4.59
C PHE A 35 15.50 2.34 6.07
N LYS A 36 15.60 3.58 6.54
CA LYS A 36 15.28 3.98 7.93
C LYS A 36 13.91 4.65 8.03
N TYR A 37 13.09 4.55 7.00
CA TYR A 37 11.79 5.17 6.96
C TYR A 37 10.79 4.42 7.85
N GLU A 38 9.99 5.14 8.62
CA GLU A 38 8.86 4.59 9.37
C GLU A 38 7.56 4.92 8.62
N LEU A 39 6.82 3.89 8.21
CA LEU A 39 5.64 4.06 7.37
C LEU A 39 4.46 4.60 8.16
N ARG A 40 3.89 5.72 7.71
CA ARG A 40 2.64 6.27 8.25
C ARG A 40 1.44 5.77 7.47
N THR A 41 0.27 5.79 8.13
CA THR A 41 -1.00 5.37 7.52
C THR A 41 -1.37 6.18 6.28
N ASP A 42 -1.01 7.47 6.25
CA ASP A 42 -1.28 8.43 5.18
C ASP A 42 -0.18 8.51 4.10
N ASP A 43 0.89 7.73 4.23
CA ASP A 43 1.98 7.72 3.25
C ASP A 43 1.65 6.92 2.00
N LEU A 44 2.13 7.42 0.85
CA LEU A 44 2.05 6.75 -0.45
C LEU A 44 0.62 6.39 -0.88
N LEU A 45 -0.38 7.20 -0.48
CA LEU A 45 -1.75 6.99 -0.92
C LEU A 45 -1.85 7.05 -2.46
N ILE A 46 -2.59 6.09 -3.01
CA ILE A 46 -2.86 6.00 -4.45
C ILE A 46 -4.03 6.91 -4.76
N SER A 47 -3.74 8.04 -5.40
CA SER A 47 -4.76 8.99 -5.86
C SER A 47 -5.55 8.43 -7.05
N ASP A 48 -6.71 9.02 -7.32
CA ASP A 48 -7.52 8.68 -8.50
C ASP A 48 -6.74 8.93 -9.80
N GLN A 49 -5.90 9.98 -9.83
CA GLN A 49 -5.02 10.25 -10.96
C GLN A 49 -4.02 9.10 -11.20
N THR A 50 -3.41 8.57 -10.13
CA THR A 50 -2.50 7.43 -10.22
C THR A 50 -3.22 6.17 -10.70
N LEU A 51 -4.46 5.96 -10.24
CA LEU A 51 -5.28 4.82 -10.64
C LEU A 51 -5.69 4.89 -12.12
N GLU A 52 -6.09 6.06 -12.61
CA GLU A 52 -6.42 6.27 -14.03
C GLU A 52 -5.18 6.15 -14.93
N ALA A 53 -4.00 6.58 -14.45
CA ALA A 53 -2.74 6.37 -15.15
C ALA A 53 -2.39 4.88 -15.25
N PHE A 54 -2.56 4.11 -14.15
CA PHE A 54 -2.38 2.66 -14.15
C PHE A 54 -3.35 1.96 -15.12
N LYS A 55 -4.63 2.32 -15.09
CA LYS A 55 -5.64 1.77 -16.01
C LYS A 55 -5.26 2.04 -17.46
N SER A 56 -4.88 3.27 -17.77
CA SER A 56 -4.42 3.66 -19.12
C SER A 56 -3.17 2.90 -19.55
N PHE A 57 -2.24 2.66 -18.62
CA PHE A 57 -1.02 1.90 -18.85
C PHE A 57 -1.33 0.45 -19.24
N VAL A 58 -2.21 -0.22 -18.50
CA VAL A 58 -2.58 -1.62 -18.76
C VAL A 58 -3.34 -1.74 -20.08
N LEU A 59 -4.31 -0.86 -20.34
CA LEU A 59 -5.11 -0.92 -21.57
C LEU A 59 -4.28 -0.63 -22.83
N LYS A 60 -3.27 0.24 -22.75
CA LYS A 60 -2.32 0.45 -23.85
C LYS A 60 -1.46 -0.78 -24.15
N ARG A 61 -1.34 -1.70 -23.19
CA ARG A 61 -0.53 -2.93 -23.25
C ARG A 61 -1.40 -4.18 -23.07
N GLU A 62 -2.66 -4.10 -23.50
CA GLU A 62 -3.63 -5.21 -23.37
C GLU A 62 -3.08 -6.50 -24.00
N LYS A 63 -2.35 -6.41 -25.10
CA LYS A 63 -1.73 -7.59 -25.76
C LYS A 63 -0.66 -8.26 -24.90
N ASP A 64 0.03 -7.49 -24.06
CA ASP A 64 1.13 -7.99 -23.22
C ASP A 64 0.56 -8.61 -21.93
N PHE A 65 -0.43 -7.95 -21.33
CA PHE A 65 -0.96 -8.35 -20.02
C PHE A 65 -2.23 -9.20 -20.07
N GLN A 66 -2.99 -9.12 -21.16
CA GLN A 66 -4.28 -9.81 -21.31
C GLN A 66 -5.27 -9.51 -20.16
N ILE A 67 -5.25 -8.26 -19.68
CA ILE A 67 -6.11 -7.74 -18.62
C ILE A 67 -7.14 -6.80 -19.22
N SER A 68 -8.42 -7.11 -19.04
CA SER A 68 -9.52 -6.25 -19.49
C SER A 68 -9.82 -5.13 -18.49
N GLN A 69 -10.54 -4.10 -18.95
CA GLN A 69 -11.06 -3.06 -18.06
C GLN A 69 -11.98 -3.60 -16.96
N ALA A 70 -12.77 -4.64 -17.24
CA ALA A 70 -13.62 -5.28 -16.23
C ALA A 70 -12.79 -5.88 -15.09
N ASN A 71 -11.67 -6.54 -15.42
CA ASN A 71 -10.77 -7.11 -14.41
C ASN A 71 -10.16 -6.02 -13.51
N ILE A 72 -9.84 -4.85 -14.07
CA ILE A 72 -9.33 -3.70 -13.29
C ILE A 72 -10.42 -3.20 -12.34
N ASN A 73 -11.62 -2.97 -12.86
CA ASN A 73 -12.74 -2.42 -12.08
C ASN A 73 -13.18 -3.33 -10.93
N GLU A 74 -13.14 -4.65 -11.12
CA GLU A 74 -13.47 -5.63 -10.08
C GLU A 74 -12.43 -5.70 -8.95
N ASN A 75 -11.21 -5.19 -9.16
CA ASN A 75 -10.08 -5.37 -8.26
C ASN A 75 -9.48 -4.02 -7.78
N LEU A 76 -10.21 -2.91 -7.85
CA LEU A 76 -9.68 -1.56 -7.58
C LEU A 76 -9.02 -1.43 -6.21
N GLU A 77 -9.65 -1.94 -5.15
CA GLU A 77 -9.09 -1.83 -3.80
C GLU A 77 -7.81 -2.65 -3.63
N SER A 78 -7.77 -3.86 -4.20
CA SER A 78 -6.56 -4.67 -4.25
C SER A 78 -5.46 -3.98 -5.06
N ILE A 79 -5.80 -3.38 -6.20
CA ILE A 79 -4.86 -2.64 -7.05
C ILE A 79 -4.26 -1.47 -6.27
N LYS A 80 -5.07 -0.67 -5.57
CA LYS A 80 -4.57 0.44 -4.73
C LYS A 80 -3.60 -0.07 -3.65
N LEU A 81 -3.96 -1.14 -2.95
CA LEU A 81 -3.12 -1.74 -1.93
C LEU A 81 -1.78 -2.22 -2.50
N PHE A 82 -1.81 -2.96 -3.61
CA PHE A 82 -0.59 -3.50 -4.22
C PHE A 82 0.28 -2.42 -4.84
N LEU A 83 -0.29 -1.42 -5.51
CA LEU A 83 0.46 -0.27 -6.00
C LEU A 83 1.17 0.47 -4.86
N ARG A 84 0.47 0.68 -3.73
CA ARG A 84 1.07 1.29 -2.53
C ARG A 84 2.23 0.46 -1.99
N ARG A 85 2.04 -0.87 -1.90
CA ARG A 85 3.10 -1.81 -1.49
C ARG A 85 4.31 -1.76 -2.42
N GLU A 86 4.10 -1.77 -3.75
CA GLU A 86 5.19 -1.73 -4.73
C GLU A 86 5.95 -0.40 -4.66
N LEU A 87 5.25 0.72 -4.48
CA LEU A 87 5.88 2.03 -4.25
C LEU A 87 6.70 2.07 -2.96
N ALA A 88 6.15 1.54 -1.86
CA ALA A 88 6.86 1.44 -0.59
C ALA A 88 8.11 0.55 -0.73
N THR A 89 8.00 -0.57 -1.44
CA THR A 89 9.11 -1.47 -1.72
C THR A 89 10.21 -0.77 -2.51
N ALA A 90 9.85 -0.05 -3.58
CA ALA A 90 10.80 0.67 -4.41
C ALA A 90 11.47 1.85 -3.69
N SER A 91 10.77 2.47 -2.72
CA SER A 91 11.27 3.67 -2.02
C SER A 91 12.07 3.33 -0.76
N TYR A 92 11.69 2.26 -0.05
CA TYR A 92 12.12 2.01 1.33
C TYR A 92 12.57 0.55 1.58
N GLY A 93 12.42 -0.34 0.61
CA GLY A 93 12.79 -1.74 0.73
C GLY A 93 11.63 -2.68 1.10
N LEU A 94 11.92 -3.99 1.11
CA LEU A 94 10.90 -5.04 1.22
C LEU A 94 10.15 -5.03 2.54
N ASP A 95 10.84 -4.73 3.65
CA ASP A 95 10.25 -4.75 5.00
C ASP A 95 9.10 -3.73 5.10
N ILE A 96 9.35 -2.50 4.65
CA ILE A 96 8.35 -1.43 4.61
C ILE A 96 7.23 -1.76 3.60
N GLY A 97 7.56 -2.40 2.48
CA GLY A 97 6.56 -2.93 1.54
C GLY A 97 5.61 -3.95 2.18
N GLN A 98 6.12 -4.83 3.05
CA GLN A 98 5.29 -5.80 3.79
C GLN A 98 4.43 -5.12 4.86
N GLU A 99 4.97 -4.10 5.53
CA GLU A 99 4.25 -3.31 6.54
C GLU A 99 2.96 -2.68 5.97
N VAL A 100 2.97 -2.24 4.70
CA VAL A 100 1.76 -1.75 4.02
C VAL A 100 0.62 -2.76 4.07
N LEU A 101 0.91 -4.05 3.90
CA LEU A 101 -0.11 -5.11 3.94
C LEU A 101 -0.60 -5.35 5.38
N LEU A 102 0.31 -5.31 6.35
CA LEU A 102 -0.01 -5.49 7.76
C LEU A 102 -0.92 -4.36 8.29
N HIS A 103 -0.69 -3.12 7.85
CA HIS A 103 -1.54 -1.98 8.21
C HIS A 103 -2.98 -2.05 7.69
N GLN A 104 -3.26 -2.93 6.73
CA GLN A 104 -4.61 -3.18 6.23
C GLN A 104 -5.20 -4.52 6.69
N ASP A 105 -4.44 -5.32 7.44
CA ASP A 105 -4.91 -6.61 7.92
C ASP A 105 -5.88 -6.42 9.11
N PRO A 106 -7.14 -6.90 9.00
CA PRO A 106 -8.12 -6.73 10.07
C PRO A 106 -7.74 -7.37 11.41
N GLN A 107 -6.96 -8.46 11.40
CA GLN A 107 -6.48 -9.10 12.62
C GLN A 107 -5.39 -8.28 13.29
N VAL A 108 -4.50 -7.67 12.50
CA VAL A 108 -3.47 -6.74 13.02
C VAL A 108 -4.15 -5.52 13.64
N LEU A 109 -5.11 -4.91 12.94
CA LEU A 109 -5.86 -3.75 13.45
C LEU A 109 -6.59 -4.07 14.74
N LYS A 110 -7.32 -5.20 14.78
CA LYS A 110 -8.00 -5.63 16.01
C LYS A 110 -7.02 -5.92 17.14
N GLY A 111 -5.88 -6.52 16.85
CA GLY A 111 -4.83 -6.75 17.84
C GLY A 111 -4.34 -5.45 18.48
N LEU A 112 -4.13 -4.40 17.69
CA LEU A 112 -3.75 -3.07 18.18
C LEU A 112 -4.83 -2.47 19.09
N ASP A 113 -6.10 -2.55 18.69
CA ASP A 113 -7.23 -2.07 19.50
C ASP A 113 -7.29 -2.79 20.87
N GLU A 114 -7.13 -4.11 20.88
CA GLU A 114 -7.17 -4.90 22.11
C GLU A 114 -5.96 -4.63 23.02
N MET A 115 -4.78 -4.36 22.45
CA MET A 115 -3.60 -3.94 23.22
C MET A 115 -3.83 -2.58 23.89
N GLU A 116 -4.46 -1.63 23.21
CA GLU A 116 -4.84 -0.35 23.80
C GLU A 116 -5.87 -0.53 24.92
N ASN A 117 -6.87 -1.39 24.72
CA ASN A 117 -7.84 -1.75 25.75
C ASN A 117 -7.16 -2.37 26.97
N ALA A 118 -6.21 -3.29 26.78
CA ALA A 118 -5.44 -3.88 27.87
C ALA A 118 -4.65 -2.82 28.66
N LYS A 119 -4.03 -1.85 27.99
CA LYS A 119 -3.34 -0.72 28.64
C LYS A 119 -4.30 0.13 29.48
N LYS A 120 -5.52 0.38 29.00
CA LYS A 120 -6.58 1.08 29.75
C LYS A 120 -7.02 0.29 30.99
N LEU A 121 -7.11 -1.03 30.91
CA LEU A 121 -7.47 -1.89 32.04
C LEU A 121 -6.37 -1.91 33.11
N VAL A 122 -5.09 -2.02 32.72
CA VAL A 122 -3.96 -1.99 33.66
C VAL A 122 -3.87 -0.65 34.38
N SER A 123 -4.00 0.48 33.67
CA SER A 123 -3.99 1.81 34.29
C SER A 123 -5.15 2.02 35.28
N LYS A 124 -6.35 1.52 34.97
CA LYS A 124 -7.50 1.51 35.91
C LYS A 124 -7.25 0.63 37.13
N SER A 125 -6.64 -0.54 36.95
CA SER A 125 -6.28 -1.44 38.06
C SER A 125 -5.29 -0.75 39.02
N ASN A 126 -4.20 -0.18 38.48
CA ASN A 126 -3.16 0.46 39.26
C ASN A 126 -3.66 1.69 40.05
N SER A 127 -4.59 2.47 39.47
CA SER A 127 -5.21 3.60 40.17
C SER A 127 -6.16 3.17 41.28
N SER A 128 -6.89 2.06 41.10
CA SER A 128 -7.75 1.48 42.14
C SER A 128 -6.94 0.92 43.32
N VAL A 129 -5.75 0.37 43.07
CA VAL A 129 -4.82 -0.10 44.12
C VAL A 129 -4.20 1.07 44.92
N ALA A 130 -3.97 2.23 44.29
CA ALA A 130 -3.39 3.39 44.97
C ALA A 130 -4.36 4.19 45.85
N THR A 131 -5.67 3.90 45.78
CA THR A 131 -6.73 4.61 46.54
C THR A 131 -7.24 3.81 47.74
N LYS A 132 -6.55 2.72 48.11
CA LYS A 132 -6.87 1.83 49.23
C LYS A 132 -5.75 1.82 50.24
#